data_AF-A0A183M976-F1
#
_entry.id   AF-A0A183M976-F1
#
_cell.length_a   1.000
_cell.length_b   1.000
_cell.length_c   1.000
_cell.angle_alpha   90.00
_cell.angle_beta   90.00
_cell.angle_gamma   90.00
#
_symmetry.space_group_name_H-M   'P 1'
#
loop_
_entity.id
_entity.type
_entity.pdbx_description
1 polymer ?
#
loop_
_entity_poly.entity_id
_entity_poly.type
_entity_poly.pdbx_seq_one_letter_code
_entity_poly.pdbx_strand_id
1 'polypeptide(L)'
;MIASGCPSRTDYHAPFIAEMALDMVESVQTVKDESKEPPESLRIRVGVHSGPAVAGVVGVKMPRYCLFGSTVTTSELMEQTSSVSYYIFLHKMSIEIKVYALVCMYVRT
;
A
#
# COMPACT_ATOMS: atom_id res chain seq x y z
N MET A 1 5.06 -3.18 0.00
CA MET A 1 3.90 -3.19 -0.91
C MET A 1 3.01 -4.37 -0.58
N ILE A 2 1.70 -4.17 -0.59
CA ILE A 2 0.69 -5.16 -0.22
C ILE A 2 -0.43 -5.09 -1.24
N ALA A 3 -1.02 -6.23 -1.61
CA ALA A 3 -2.10 -6.25 -2.59
C ALA A 3 -3.23 -7.18 -2.14
N SER A 4 -4.47 -6.83 -2.53
CA SER A 4 -5.66 -7.66 -2.37
C SER A 4 -6.31 -7.95 -3.72
N GLY A 5 -6.99 -9.09 -3.84
CA GLY A 5 -7.52 -9.62 -5.09
C GLY A 5 -6.62 -10.63 -5.80
N CYS A 6 -5.50 -11.02 -5.18
CA CYS A 6 -4.50 -11.93 -5.72
C CYS A 6 -4.03 -12.98 -4.69
N PRO A 7 -3.76 -14.25 -5.07
CA PRO A 7 -4.01 -14.88 -6.38
C PRO A 7 -5.49 -15.16 -6.65
N SER A 8 -6.31 -15.20 -5.59
CA SER A 8 -7.75 -15.40 -5.69
C SER A 8 -8.45 -14.05 -5.77
N ARG A 9 -9.28 -13.89 -6.80
CA ARG A 9 -10.07 -12.68 -7.01
C ARG A 9 -11.12 -12.55 -5.92
N THR A 10 -11.31 -11.31 -5.43
CA THR A 10 -12.38 -10.94 -4.49
C THR A 10 -12.94 -9.59 -4.88
N ASP A 11 -14.24 -9.39 -4.69
CA ASP A 11 -14.89 -8.10 -4.92
C ASP A 11 -14.66 -7.13 -3.73
N TYR A 12 -14.20 -7.65 -2.59
CA TYR A 12 -13.89 -6.89 -1.38
C TYR A 12 -12.41 -6.46 -1.28
N HIS A 13 -11.68 -6.45 -2.39
CA HIS A 13 -10.25 -6.14 -2.39
C HIS A 13 -9.96 -4.69 -1.94
N ALA A 14 -10.77 -3.74 -2.41
CA ALA A 14 -10.67 -2.34 -2.05
C ALA A 14 -10.92 -2.07 -0.54
N PRO A 15 -12.05 -2.52 0.07
CA PRO A 15 -12.30 -2.27 1.48
C PRO A 15 -11.26 -2.92 2.41
N PHE A 16 -10.83 -4.16 2.14
CA PHE A 16 -9.79 -4.82 2.95
C PHE A 16 -8.48 -4.05 2.98
N ILE A 17 -8.11 -3.47 1.83
CA ILE A 17 -6.89 -2.68 1.72
C ILE A 17 -7.02 -1.32 2.40
N ALA A 18 -8.20 -0.70 2.33
CA ALA A 18 -8.46 0.56 3.03
C ALA A 18 -8.47 0.38 4.56
N GLU A 19 -9.11 -0.67 5.06
CA GLU A 19 -9.14 -1.02 6.49
C GLU A 19 -7.73 -1.31 7.00
N MET A 20 -6.97 -2.14 6.28
CA MET A 20 -5.58 -2.41 6.60
C MET A 20 -4.71 -1.14 6.61
N ALA A 21 -4.91 -0.23 5.66
CA ALA A 21 -4.18 1.03 5.61
C ALA A 21 -4.47 1.91 6.84
N LEU A 22 -5.73 1.95 7.31
CA LEU A 22 -6.11 2.68 8.52
C LEU A 22 -5.48 2.05 9.77
N ASP A 23 -5.59 0.73 9.92
CA ASP A 23 -5.03 -0.02 11.05
C ASP A 23 -3.51 0.17 11.15
N MET A 24 -2.81 0.23 10.01
CA MET A 24 -1.37 0.47 9.97
C MET A 24 -0.99 1.87 10.44
N VAL A 25 -1.78 2.87 10.06
CA VAL A 25 -1.55 4.26 10.49
C VAL A 25 -1.77 4.40 11.99
N GLU A 26 -2.78 3.74 12.55
CA GLU A 26 -3.04 3.72 13.99
C GLU A 26 -1.93 2.97 14.75
N SER A 27 -1.57 1.78 14.28
CA SER A 27 -0.56 0.92 14.91
C SER A 27 0.84 1.57 14.94
N VAL A 28 1.18 2.38 13.94
CA VAL A 28 2.48 3.07 13.91
C VAL A 28 2.64 4.09 15.03
N GLN A 29 1.55 4.66 15.54
CA GLN A 29 1.62 5.62 16.64
C GLN A 29 2.12 4.99 17.95
N THR A 30 1.97 3.66 18.11
CA THR A 30 2.49 2.94 19.28
C THR A 30 3.98 2.67 19.18
N VAL A 31 4.56 2.75 17.98
CA VAL A 31 5.98 2.50 17.74
C VAL A 31 6.75 3.81 17.84
N LYS A 32 7.60 3.90 18.85
CA LYS A 32 8.49 5.05 19.07
C LYS A 32 9.89 4.71 18.59
N ASP A 33 10.53 5.69 17.97
CA ASP A 33 11.95 5.60 17.65
C ASP A 33 12.76 5.96 18.91
N GLU A 34 13.31 4.93 19.55
CA GLU A 34 14.16 5.07 20.73
C GLU A 34 15.55 5.61 20.39
N SER A 35 15.92 5.69 19.10
CA SER A 35 17.22 6.25 18.69
C SER A 35 17.27 7.79 18.76
N LYS A 36 16.11 8.45 18.88
CA LYS A 36 15.98 9.91 19.01
C LYS A 36 15.76 10.33 20.47
N GLU A 37 16.34 11.47 20.85
CA GLU A 37 16.07 12.11 22.13
C GLU A 37 15.43 13.50 21.92
N PRO A 38 14.16 13.72 22.34
CA PRO A 38 13.24 12.76 22.95
C PRO A 38 12.70 11.72 21.95
N PRO A 39 12.23 10.55 22.42
CA PRO A 39 11.63 9.53 21.55
C PRO A 39 10.45 10.09 20.75
N GLU A 40 10.54 9.97 19.43
CA GLU A 40 9.53 10.47 18.50
C GLU A 40 8.69 9.30 17.96
N SER A 41 7.39 9.52 17.74
CA SER A 41 6.55 8.53 17.05
C SER A 41 6.97 8.38 15.60
N LEU A 42 7.08 7.15 15.12
CA LEU A 42 7.33 6.90 13.70
C LEU A 42 6.18 7.46 12.85
N ARG A 43 6.50 7.92 11.64
CA ARG A 43 5.51 8.41 10.68
C ARG A 43 5.60 7.59 9.39
N ILE A 44 4.46 7.06 8.98
CA ILE A 44 4.33 6.36 7.70
C ILE A 44 3.51 7.18 6.71
N ARG A 45 3.80 6.97 5.43
CA ARG A 45 2.94 7.39 4.33
C ARG A 45 2.36 6.16 3.66
N VAL A 46 1.09 6.24 3.29
CA VAL A 46 0.35 5.14 2.67
C VAL A 46 -0.36 5.66 1.42
N GLY A 47 0.00 5.09 0.26
CA GLY A 47 -0.68 5.32 -1.01
C GLY A 47 -1.54 4.11 -1.37
N VAL A 48 -2.83 4.34 -1.67
CA VAL A 48 -3.77 3.27 -2.04
C VAL A 48 -4.37 3.54 -3.41
N HIS A 49 -4.23 2.59 -4.33
CA HIS A 49 -4.86 2.67 -5.64
C HIS A 49 -5.46 1.32 -6.04
N SER A 50 -6.58 1.37 -6.78
CA SER A 50 -7.24 0.18 -7.32
C SER A 50 -7.30 0.22 -8.84
N GLY A 51 -7.04 -0.93 -9.47
CA GLY A 51 -7.04 -1.03 -10.93
C GLY A 51 -6.39 -2.32 -11.45
N PRO A 52 -6.39 -2.49 -12.78
CA PRO A 52 -5.84 -3.69 -13.40
C PRO A 52 -4.33 -3.79 -13.19
N ALA A 53 -3.88 -4.96 -12.76
CA ALA A 53 -2.47 -5.30 -12.61
C ALA A 53 -2.22 -6.71 -13.14
N VAL A 54 -0.96 -6.99 -13.46
CA VAL A 54 -0.49 -8.30 -13.91
C VAL A 54 0.39 -8.87 -12.81
N ALA A 55 0.14 -10.11 -12.41
CA ALA A 55 0.97 -10.82 -11.45
C ALA A 55 1.75 -11.94 -12.14
N GLY A 56 2.97 -12.19 -11.70
CA GLY A 56 3.81 -13.24 -12.25
C GLY A 56 4.98 -13.61 -11.35
N VAL A 57 5.59 -14.77 -11.62
CA VAL A 57 6.81 -15.20 -10.95
C VAL A 57 8.00 -14.85 -11.83
N VAL A 58 8.97 -14.13 -11.27
CA VAL A 58 10.19 -13.69 -11.97
C VAL A 58 11.41 -14.44 -11.44
N GLY A 59 12.19 -15.00 -12.35
CA GLY A 59 13.47 -15.68 -12.05
C GLY A 59 13.33 -17.20 -11.89
N VAL A 60 14.29 -17.94 -12.46
CA VAL A 60 14.29 -19.42 -12.44
C VAL A 60 15.00 -19.97 -11.19
N LYS A 61 16.16 -19.39 -10.83
CA LYS A 61 16.94 -19.82 -9.65
C LYS A 61 16.39 -19.24 -8.35
N MET A 62 15.79 -18.05 -8.43
CA MET A 62 15.26 -17.29 -7.29
C MET A 62 13.90 -16.70 -7.68
N PRO A 63 12.83 -17.52 -7.71
CA PRO A 63 11.52 -17.08 -8.11
C PRO A 63 10.96 -16.05 -7.12
N ARG A 64 10.56 -14.88 -7.62
CA ARG A 64 9.90 -13.83 -6.85
C ARG A 64 8.53 -13.55 -7.41
N TYR A 65 7.52 -13.49 -6.55
CA TYR A 65 6.19 -13.06 -6.96
C TYR A 65 6.18 -11.54 -7.12
N CYS A 66 5.83 -11.07 -8.30
CA CYS A 66 5.88 -9.66 -8.66
C CYS A 66 4.55 -9.21 -9.28
N LEU A 67 4.18 -7.98 -8.97
CA LEU A 67 3.04 -7.28 -9.55
C LEU A 67 3.56 -6.19 -10.49
N PHE A 68 2.91 -6.04 -11.63
CA PHE A 68 3.26 -5.09 -12.68
C PHE A 68 2.01 -4.37 -13.20
N GLY A 69 2.21 -3.19 -13.78
CA GLY A 69 1.15 -2.41 -14.43
C GLY A 69 1.10 -0.97 -13.96
N SER A 70 0.35 -0.13 -14.68
CA SER A 70 0.19 1.28 -14.34
C SER A 70 -0.41 1.48 -12.95
N THR A 71 -1.28 0.58 -12.49
CA THR A 71 -1.85 0.63 -11.14
C THR A 71 -0.77 0.57 -10.06
N VAL A 72 0.29 -0.22 -10.26
CA VAL A 72 1.45 -0.32 -9.35
C VAL A 72 2.17 1.03 -9.30
N THR A 73 2.54 1.56 -10.46
CA THR A 73 3.24 2.85 -10.56
C THR A 73 2.41 4.03 -10.02
N THR A 74 1.10 4.05 -10.26
CA THR A 74 0.22 5.07 -9.70
C THR A 74 0.12 4.96 -8.18
N SER A 75 0.06 3.73 -7.62
CA SER A 75 0.07 3.55 -6.16
C SER A 75 1.36 4.03 -5.51
N GLU A 76 2.51 3.79 -6.14
CA GLU A 76 3.82 4.29 -5.71
C GLU A 76 3.88 5.82 -5.79
N LEU A 77 3.37 6.42 -6.88
CA LEU A 77 3.31 7.87 -7.01
C LEU A 77 2.41 8.52 -5.95
N MET A 78 1.30 7.87 -5.60
CA MET A 78 0.40 8.34 -4.54
C MET A 78 1.06 8.32 -3.16
N GLU A 79 1.91 7.33 -2.89
CA GLU A 79 2.74 7.29 -1.67
C GLU A 79 3.83 8.38 -1.69
N GLN A 80 4.49 8.59 -2.83
CA GLN A 80 5.58 9.56 -2.97
C GLN A 80 5.09 11.02 -2.89
N THR A 81 3.95 11.32 -3.51
CA THR A 81 3.43 12.68 -3.65
C THR A 81 2.62 13.12 -2.43
N SER A 82 2.20 12.18 -1.56
CA SER A 82 1.40 12.53 -0.38
C SER A 82 2.21 13.39 0.61
N SER A 83 1.69 14.58 0.90
CA SER A 83 2.21 15.47 1.95
C SER A 83 2.24 14.74 3.30
N VAL A 84 3.36 14.89 4.04
CA VAL A 84 3.59 14.18 5.30
C VAL A 84 2.65 14.68 6.40
N SER A 85 1.48 14.04 6.55
CA SER A 85 0.66 14.04 7.77
C SER A 85 -0.52 13.06 7.62
N TYR A 86 -0.39 11.78 7.97
CA TYR A 86 -1.52 10.85 8.16
C TYR A 86 -2.63 10.78 7.07
N TYR A 87 -2.35 11.15 5.81
CA TYR A 87 -3.38 11.17 4.76
C TYR A 87 -3.33 9.90 3.92
N ILE A 88 -4.44 9.17 3.88
CA ILE A 88 -4.69 8.13 2.86
C ILE A 88 -5.22 8.85 1.63
N PHE A 89 -4.41 8.95 0.58
CA PHE A 89 -4.90 9.48 -0.69
C PHE A 89 -5.69 8.38 -1.41
N LEU A 90 -7.00 8.59 -1.57
CA LEU A 90 -7.89 7.70 -2.31
C LEU A 90 -8.19 8.35 -3.67
N HIS A 91 -7.67 7.74 -4.76
CA HIS A 91 -8.00 8.18 -6.12
C HIS A 91 -8.59 7.01 -6.90
N LYS A 92 -9.86 7.19 -7.33
CA LYS A 92 -10.75 6.16 -7.92
C LYS A 92 -10.84 4.88 -7.07
N MET A 93 -11.79 4.88 -6.13
CA MET A 93 -12.43 3.65 -5.62
C MET A 93 -13.78 3.40 -6.31
N SER A 94 -13.89 3.68 -7.61
CA SER A 94 -15.10 3.31 -8.35
C SER A 94 -15.19 1.79 -8.41
N ILE A 95 -16.39 1.28 -8.12
CA ILE A 95 -16.80 -0.14 -8.21
C ILE A 95 -16.86 -0.56 -9.69
N GLU A 96 -15.74 -0.39 -10.42
CA GLU A 96 -15.53 -1.02 -11.71
C GLU A 96 -14.53 -2.13 -11.49
N ILE A 97 -15.04 -3.34 -11.64
CA ILE A 97 -14.40 -4.62 -11.33
C ILE A 97 -13.07 -4.75 -12.12
N LYS A 98 -11.96 -4.26 -11.55
CA LYS A 98 -10.60 -4.39 -12.11
C LYS A 98 -9.60 -4.76 -11.01
N VAL A 99 -9.80 -5.98 -10.53
CA VAL A 99 -8.91 -7.02 -9.96
C VAL A 99 -7.90 -6.72 -8.84
N TYR A 100 -7.31 -5.54 -8.63
CA TYR A 100 -6.33 -5.40 -7.54
C TYR A 100 -6.34 -4.05 -6.83
N ALA A 101 -6.25 -4.07 -5.50
CA ALA A 101 -5.98 -2.89 -4.67
C ALA A 101 -4.59 -3.04 -4.06
N LEU A 102 -3.76 -1.98 -4.15
CA LEU A 102 -2.35 -2.02 -3.79
C LEU A 102 -2.00 -0.91 -2.78
N VAL A 103 -1.32 -1.29 -1.71
CA VAL A 103 -0.75 -0.40 -0.69
C VAL A 103 0.76 -0.30 -0.90
N CYS A 104 1.26 0.91 -1.13
CA CYS A 104 2.68 1.21 -0.99
C CYS A 104 2.91 1.96 0.33
N MET A 105 3.90 1.52 1.11
CA MET A 105 4.23 2.06 2.42
C MET A 105 5.69 2.50 2.45
N TYR A 106 5.92 3.72 2.92
CA TYR A 106 7.24 4.23 3.25
C TYR A 106 7.27 4.67 4.71
N VAL A 107 8.16 4.07 5.48
CA VAL A 107 8.47 4.51 6.85
C VAL A 107 9.49 5.63 6.77
N ARG A 108 9.16 6.79 7.33
CA ARG A 108 10.15 7.84 7.57
C ARG A 108 10.37 7.92 9.07
N THR A 109 11.55 7.49 9.51
CA THR A 109 12.07 7.70 10.87
C THR A 109 12.35 9.17 11.09
#